data_AF-A0A931V019-F1
#
_entry.id   AF-A0A931V019-F1
#
_cell.length_a   1.000
_cell.length_b   1.000
_cell.length_c   1.000
_cell.angle_alpha   90.00
_cell.angle_beta   90.00
_cell.angle_gamma   90.00
#
_symmetry.space_group_name_H-M   'P 1'
#
loop_
_entity.id
_entity.type
_entity.pdbx_description
1 polymer ?
#
loop_
_entity_poly.entity_id
_entity_poly.type
_entity_poly.pdbx_seq_one_letter_code
_entity_poly.pdbx_strand_id
1 'polypeptide(L)'
;MTLDVDDRLRALLRVACEDALFAVAASSPAALSAFGERRAPVHEAIAREGLGHAVMIADGDAWLGPLVRTLVVDEVPWFLPMREAIDDGLTLLREPRGFRALIPVGVDALRARLRREAMLAVRVARTVAAADAPLGDDETRALDLLAFALGLADDDARVLRAEAPIPAAAIDVPDDLDARTARAIVGGAFQVAASDGLDEREREAITTIAGRLGLDAEAVSEIASRATSDLDRQHRVGRALVDVVRYVVAGAPVEEARALITAAVFLTIPPVHRADALRAASDEATTPLAESHELDRAECDRVLAAGWACALSLDSSFAGRAVLRARHRRAGTHLAAERRAEDARALVERWVDEVLDRGTAVLGA
;
A
#
# COMPACT_ATOMS: atom_id res chain seq x y z
N MET A 1 12.93 -31.35 -5.33
CA MET A 1 14.29 -30.91 -4.94
C MET A 1 14.13 -30.15 -3.64
N THR A 2 14.64 -30.68 -2.53
CA THR A 2 14.64 -29.99 -1.23
C THR A 2 15.66 -28.85 -1.30
N LEU A 3 15.24 -27.62 -1.05
CA LEU A 3 16.15 -26.47 -1.00
C LEU A 3 17.10 -26.60 0.19
N ASP A 4 18.35 -26.17 0.01
CA ASP A 4 19.33 -26.11 1.10
C ASP A 4 18.84 -25.15 2.20
N VAL A 5 19.31 -25.33 3.43
CA VAL A 5 18.99 -24.45 4.57
C VAL A 5 19.38 -23.00 4.25
N ASP A 6 20.54 -22.82 3.65
CA ASP A 6 21.03 -21.50 3.23
C ASP A 6 20.10 -20.84 2.21
N ASP A 7 19.56 -21.60 1.25
CA ASP A 7 18.64 -21.08 0.24
C ASP A 7 17.30 -20.67 0.86
N ARG A 8 16.81 -21.43 1.85
CA ARG A 8 15.58 -21.10 2.60
C ARG A 8 15.75 -19.85 3.45
N LEU A 9 16.90 -19.65 4.08
CA LEU A 9 17.20 -18.44 4.85
C LEU A 9 17.37 -17.21 3.96
N ARG A 10 18.00 -17.34 2.78
CA ARG A 10 18.07 -16.25 1.79
C ARG A 10 16.68 -15.87 1.28
N ALA A 11 15.84 -16.86 1.00
CA ALA A 11 14.45 -16.66 0.62
C ALA A 11 13.66 -15.91 1.71
N LEU A 12 13.79 -16.33 2.97
CA LEU A 12 13.12 -15.70 4.10
C LEU A 12 13.59 -14.25 4.29
N LEU A 13 14.91 -14.00 4.23
CA LEU A 13 15.46 -12.65 4.29
C LEU A 13 14.86 -11.75 3.21
N ARG A 14 14.80 -12.25 1.97
CA ARG A 14 14.23 -11.48 0.86
C ARG A 14 12.76 -11.14 1.10
N VAL A 15 11.95 -12.11 1.49
CA VAL A 15 10.52 -11.87 1.76
C VAL A 15 10.32 -10.94 2.96
N ALA A 16 11.15 -11.05 4.00
CA ALA A 16 11.12 -10.11 5.12
C ALA A 16 11.40 -8.68 4.62
N CYS A 17 12.44 -8.47 3.81
CA CYS A 17 12.75 -7.16 3.26
C CYS A 17 11.64 -6.61 2.34
N GLU A 18 11.02 -7.46 1.51
CA GLU A 18 9.88 -7.07 0.65
C GLU A 18 8.64 -6.71 1.48
N ASP A 19 8.33 -7.49 2.53
CA ASP A 19 7.26 -7.22 3.50
C ASP A 19 7.53 -5.90 4.27
N ALA A 20 8.78 -5.64 4.66
CA ALA A 20 9.18 -4.39 5.31
C ALA A 20 9.06 -3.19 4.37
N LEU A 21 9.51 -3.33 3.12
CA LEU A 21 9.33 -2.32 2.08
C LEU A 21 7.84 -1.98 1.93
N PHE A 22 6.99 -2.99 1.75
CA PHE A 22 5.55 -2.79 1.63
C PHE A 22 4.98 -2.08 2.85
N ALA A 23 5.17 -2.64 4.05
CA ALA A 23 4.55 -2.13 5.27
C ALA A 23 4.96 -0.68 5.52
N VAL A 24 6.25 -0.37 5.39
CA VAL A 24 6.75 0.99 5.61
C VAL A 24 6.26 1.94 4.52
N ALA A 25 6.48 1.60 3.24
CA ALA A 25 6.18 2.51 2.13
C ALA A 25 4.68 2.77 1.99
N ALA A 26 3.85 1.76 2.24
CA ALA A 26 2.39 1.87 2.20
C ALA A 26 1.82 2.61 3.42
N SER A 27 2.52 2.65 4.55
CA SER A 27 1.95 3.11 5.82
C SER A 27 2.99 3.85 6.68
N SER A 28 3.53 3.23 7.73
CA SER A 28 4.54 3.83 8.60
C SER A 28 5.54 2.79 9.11
N PRO A 29 6.73 3.20 9.58
CA PRO A 29 7.65 2.28 10.25
C PRO A 29 7.07 1.61 11.50
N ALA A 30 6.06 2.22 12.14
CA ALA A 30 5.42 1.65 13.33
C ALA A 30 4.58 0.41 13.02
N ALA A 31 4.13 0.23 11.77
CA ALA A 31 3.33 -0.92 11.35
C ALA A 31 4.10 -2.24 11.34
N LEU A 32 5.44 -2.21 11.28
CA LEU A 32 6.28 -3.40 11.10
C LEU A 32 6.00 -4.51 12.12
N SER A 33 5.88 -4.17 13.41
CA SER A 33 5.70 -5.17 14.48
C SER A 33 4.39 -5.96 14.30
N ALA A 34 3.25 -5.25 14.26
CA ALA A 34 1.93 -5.89 14.15
C ALA A 34 1.77 -6.60 12.79
N PHE A 35 2.30 -6.01 11.72
CA PHE A 35 2.32 -6.62 10.40
C PHE A 35 3.13 -7.93 10.39
N GLY A 36 4.32 -7.90 11.00
CA GLY A 36 5.20 -9.07 11.11
C GLY A 36 4.59 -10.22 11.91
N GLU A 37 3.88 -9.93 12.99
CA GLU A 37 3.14 -10.94 13.77
C GLU A 37 2.07 -11.65 12.92
N ARG A 38 1.31 -10.89 12.12
CA ARG A 38 0.28 -11.47 11.23
C ARG A 38 0.87 -12.21 10.05
N ARG A 39 2.04 -11.79 9.57
CA ARG A 39 2.80 -12.45 8.49
C ARG A 39 3.63 -13.63 8.97
N ALA A 40 3.78 -13.84 10.28
CA ALA A 40 4.59 -14.92 10.84
C ALA A 40 4.27 -16.31 10.26
N PRO A 41 2.99 -16.72 10.06
CA PRO A 41 2.69 -18.02 9.44
C PRO A 41 3.27 -18.18 8.03
N VAL A 42 3.32 -17.09 7.25
CA VAL A 42 3.91 -17.07 5.91
C VAL A 42 5.44 -17.18 5.99
N HIS A 43 6.06 -16.43 6.91
CA HIS A 43 7.49 -16.50 7.16
C HIS A 43 7.93 -17.91 7.59
N GLU A 44 7.16 -18.55 8.48
CA GLU A 44 7.43 -19.91 8.92
C GLU A 44 7.25 -20.94 7.79
N ALA A 45 6.24 -20.78 6.93
CA ALA A 45 6.05 -21.65 5.76
C ALA A 45 7.25 -21.56 4.81
N ILE A 46 7.72 -20.34 4.52
CA ILE A 46 8.93 -20.12 3.71
C ILE A 46 10.16 -20.72 4.37
N ALA A 47 10.30 -20.59 5.70
CA ALA A 47 11.42 -21.20 6.41
C ALA A 47 11.41 -22.73 6.29
N ARG A 48 10.24 -23.38 6.39
CA ARG A 48 10.13 -24.85 6.28
C ARG A 48 10.36 -25.33 4.85
N GLU A 49 9.62 -24.77 3.90
CA GLU A 49 9.42 -25.32 2.57
C GLU A 49 10.28 -24.62 1.50
N GLY A 50 10.86 -23.46 1.85
CA GLY A 50 11.46 -22.53 0.90
C GLY A 50 10.42 -21.80 0.06
N LEU A 51 10.86 -21.19 -1.04
CA LEU A 51 9.96 -20.48 -1.96
C LEU A 51 9.16 -21.49 -2.79
N GLY A 52 8.00 -21.89 -2.26
CA GLY A 52 7.01 -22.68 -3.00
C GLY A 52 6.03 -21.83 -3.82
N HIS A 53 5.80 -20.56 -3.42
CA HIS A 53 4.82 -19.66 -4.03
C HIS A 53 5.36 -18.21 -4.07
N ALA A 54 5.06 -17.52 -5.18
CA ALA A 54 5.32 -16.12 -5.54
C ALA A 54 6.27 -15.31 -4.64
N VAL A 55 7.49 -15.06 -5.13
CA VAL A 55 8.29 -13.90 -4.70
C VAL A 55 7.67 -12.65 -5.31
N MET A 56 7.56 -11.59 -4.53
CA MET A 56 6.36 -10.79 -4.54
C MET A 56 6.50 -9.47 -5.33
N ILE A 57 7.73 -8.97 -5.55
CA ILE A 57 7.93 -7.93 -6.56
C ILE A 57 7.85 -8.49 -8.00
N ALA A 58 8.17 -9.78 -8.19
CA ALA A 58 8.16 -10.40 -9.53
C ALA A 58 6.73 -10.66 -10.05
N ASP A 59 5.78 -10.90 -9.16
CA ASP A 59 4.34 -10.98 -9.44
C ASP A 59 3.59 -10.01 -8.53
N GLY A 60 3.62 -8.73 -8.91
CA GLY A 60 3.16 -7.61 -8.08
C GLY A 60 1.67 -7.69 -7.71
N ASP A 61 0.82 -8.29 -8.55
CA ASP A 61 -0.61 -8.38 -8.27
C ASP A 61 -0.92 -9.51 -7.28
N ALA A 62 -0.27 -10.67 -7.43
CA ALA A 62 -0.38 -11.75 -6.45
C ALA A 62 0.21 -11.36 -5.08
N TRP A 63 1.17 -10.43 -5.07
CA TRP A 63 1.78 -9.87 -3.86
C TRP A 63 0.88 -8.93 -3.08
N LEU A 64 0.34 -7.90 -3.76
CA LEU A 64 -0.21 -6.74 -3.06
C LEU A 64 -1.50 -7.07 -2.31
N GLY A 65 -2.37 -7.91 -2.86
CA GLY A 65 -3.66 -8.25 -2.25
C GLY A 65 -3.54 -8.82 -0.83
N PRO A 66 -2.79 -9.93 -0.63
CA PRO A 66 -2.55 -10.50 0.69
C PRO A 66 -1.90 -9.53 1.68
N LEU A 67 -0.98 -8.68 1.22
CA LEU A 67 -0.32 -7.71 2.08
C LEU A 67 -1.24 -6.57 2.51
N VAL A 68 -2.03 -6.03 1.58
CA VAL A 68 -3.06 -5.04 1.88
C VAL A 68 -4.04 -5.59 2.91
N ARG A 69 -4.54 -6.81 2.72
CA ARG A 69 -5.44 -7.48 3.67
C ARG A 69 -4.81 -7.61 5.06
N THR A 70 -3.50 -7.87 5.11
CA THR A 70 -2.79 -8.02 6.38
C THR A 70 -2.58 -6.69 7.09
N LEU A 71 -2.18 -5.65 6.36
CA LEU A 71 -1.85 -4.34 6.90
C LEU A 71 -3.07 -3.57 7.38
N VAL A 72 -4.17 -3.61 6.61
CA VAL A 72 -5.41 -2.86 6.88
C VAL A 72 -5.99 -3.12 8.26
N VAL A 73 -5.70 -4.26 8.88
CA VAL A 73 -6.16 -4.53 10.25
C VAL A 73 -5.64 -3.48 11.25
N ASP A 74 -4.41 -2.99 11.05
CA ASP A 74 -3.74 -2.07 11.98
C ASP A 74 -3.58 -0.67 11.38
N GLU A 75 -3.23 -0.55 10.10
CA GLU A 75 -3.02 0.72 9.39
C GLU A 75 -3.49 0.59 7.94
N VAL A 76 -4.17 1.61 7.39
CA VAL A 76 -4.66 1.54 6.00
C VAL A 76 -3.60 2.09 5.06
N PRO A 77 -3.20 1.35 4.01
CA PRO A 77 -2.30 1.85 2.99
C PRO A 77 -2.76 3.21 2.44
N TRP A 78 -1.86 4.18 2.45
CA TRP A 78 -2.16 5.55 2.02
C TRP A 78 -2.53 5.70 0.54
N PHE A 79 -2.13 4.75 -0.30
CA PHE A 79 -2.43 4.74 -1.73
C PHE A 79 -3.80 4.12 -2.06
N LEU A 80 -4.47 3.52 -1.07
CA LEU A 80 -5.78 2.93 -1.31
C LEU A 80 -6.83 4.04 -1.44
N PRO A 81 -7.72 3.95 -2.44
CA PRO A 81 -8.91 4.78 -2.44
C PRO A 81 -9.75 4.43 -1.22
N MET A 82 -10.59 5.38 -0.79
CA MET A 82 -11.52 5.19 0.34
C MET A 82 -10.81 4.93 1.68
N ARG A 83 -9.52 5.31 1.81
CA ARG A 83 -8.73 5.11 3.04
C ARG A 83 -9.45 5.60 4.28
N GLU A 84 -10.00 6.81 4.24
CA GLU A 84 -10.73 7.41 5.37
C GLU A 84 -11.92 6.54 5.79
N ALA A 85 -12.64 5.95 4.83
CA ALA A 85 -13.78 5.08 5.14
C ALA A 85 -13.32 3.81 5.85
N ILE A 86 -12.22 3.21 5.38
CA ILE A 86 -11.63 2.01 5.97
C ILE A 86 -11.10 2.30 7.38
N ASP A 87 -10.45 3.46 7.57
CA ASP A 87 -9.99 3.93 8.88
C ASP A 87 -11.16 4.11 9.86
N ASP A 88 -12.30 4.59 9.35
CA ASP A 88 -13.54 4.79 10.09
C ASP A 88 -14.30 3.49 10.39
N GLY A 89 -13.82 2.36 9.87
CA GLY A 89 -14.35 1.03 10.16
C GLY A 89 -15.12 0.37 9.03
N LEU A 90 -15.11 0.95 7.81
CA LEU A 90 -15.62 0.31 6.60
C LEU A 90 -14.68 -0.82 6.15
N THR A 91 -14.55 -1.86 6.96
CA THR A 91 -13.81 -3.07 6.61
C THR A 91 -14.29 -4.26 7.44
N LEU A 92 -14.39 -5.42 6.80
CA LEU A 92 -14.74 -6.68 7.44
C LEU A 92 -13.54 -7.35 8.12
N LEU A 93 -12.32 -6.80 7.95
CA LEU A 93 -11.08 -7.36 8.49
C LEU A 93 -10.83 -6.97 9.95
N ARG A 94 -11.43 -5.86 10.40
CA ARG A 94 -11.33 -5.40 11.79
C ARG A 94 -12.53 -5.94 12.56
N GLU A 95 -12.28 -6.53 13.72
CA GLU A 95 -13.38 -6.79 14.63
C GLU A 95 -13.98 -5.46 15.11
N PRO A 96 -15.30 -5.36 15.26
CA PRO A 96 -15.92 -4.15 15.81
C PRO A 96 -15.35 -3.89 17.20
N ARG A 97 -14.52 -2.86 17.33
CA ARG A 97 -13.88 -2.47 18.61
C ARG A 97 -14.99 -2.26 19.66
N GLY A 98 -14.95 -3.04 20.75
CA GLY A 98 -15.87 -2.89 21.88
C GLY A 98 -17.14 -3.77 21.90
N PHE A 99 -17.43 -4.58 20.87
CA PHE A 99 -18.65 -5.42 20.85
C PHE A 99 -18.51 -6.81 21.48
N ARG A 100 -17.30 -7.22 21.88
CA ARG A 100 -17.06 -8.52 22.52
C ARG A 100 -17.69 -8.67 23.92
N ALA A 101 -18.34 -7.65 24.47
CA ALA A 101 -18.82 -7.68 25.85
C ALA A 101 -20.33 -7.84 26.07
N LEU A 102 -21.24 -7.52 25.12
CA LEU A 102 -22.66 -7.35 25.54
C LEU A 102 -23.79 -7.95 24.69
N ILE A 103 -23.71 -8.16 23.37
CA ILE A 103 -24.88 -8.71 22.63
C ILE A 103 -24.46 -9.54 21.39
N PRO A 104 -24.60 -10.88 21.40
CA PRO A 104 -24.40 -11.73 20.22
C PRO A 104 -25.40 -11.47 19.08
N VAL A 105 -26.58 -10.95 19.43
CA VAL A 105 -27.68 -10.62 18.52
C VAL A 105 -27.39 -9.27 17.84
N GLY A 106 -26.71 -9.30 16.70
CA GLY A 106 -26.44 -8.08 15.91
C GLY A 106 -25.15 -8.11 15.10
N VAL A 107 -24.22 -9.02 15.39
CA VAL A 107 -22.94 -9.11 14.65
C VAL A 107 -23.17 -9.49 13.19
N ASP A 108 -24.07 -10.42 12.91
CA ASP A 108 -24.38 -10.82 11.52
C ASP A 108 -25.10 -9.71 10.75
N ALA A 109 -26.00 -8.98 11.41
CA ALA A 109 -26.66 -7.81 10.82
C ALA A 109 -25.66 -6.68 10.52
N LEU A 110 -24.72 -6.43 11.44
CA LEU A 110 -23.64 -5.46 11.26
C LEU A 110 -22.70 -5.87 10.12
N ARG A 111 -22.27 -7.14 10.07
CA ARG A 111 -21.46 -7.67 8.96
C ARG A 111 -22.18 -7.57 7.63
N ALA A 112 -23.48 -7.88 7.60
CA ALA A 112 -24.29 -7.72 6.40
C ALA A 112 -24.39 -6.25 5.97
N ARG A 113 -24.51 -5.32 6.92
CA ARG A 113 -24.49 -3.88 6.63
C ARG A 113 -23.12 -3.44 6.07
N LEU A 114 -22.03 -3.73 6.77
CA LEU A 114 -20.68 -3.42 6.33
C LEU A 114 -20.34 -4.02 4.96
N ARG A 115 -20.80 -5.26 4.69
CA ARG A 115 -20.65 -5.87 3.36
C ARG A 115 -21.40 -5.09 2.28
N ARG A 116 -22.63 -4.64 2.54
CA ARG A 116 -23.39 -3.80 1.58
C ARG A 116 -22.69 -2.46 1.33
N GLU A 117 -22.24 -1.79 2.38
CA GLU A 117 -21.51 -0.51 2.29
C GLU A 117 -20.16 -0.67 1.58
N ALA A 118 -19.43 -1.77 1.83
CA ALA A 118 -18.20 -2.11 1.14
C ALA A 118 -18.42 -2.35 -0.37
N MET A 119 -19.47 -3.11 -0.73
CA MET A 119 -19.84 -3.30 -2.13
C MET A 119 -20.25 -1.98 -2.80
N LEU A 120 -20.95 -1.08 -2.09
CA LEU A 120 -21.24 0.26 -2.56
C LEU A 120 -19.94 1.04 -2.84
N ALA A 121 -18.97 1.02 -1.93
CA ALA A 121 -17.71 1.74 -2.11
C ALA A 121 -16.96 1.28 -3.38
N VAL A 122 -16.89 -0.03 -3.64
CA VAL A 122 -16.27 -0.57 -4.87
C VAL A 122 -17.07 -0.17 -6.11
N ARG A 123 -18.41 -0.20 -6.06
CA ARG A 123 -19.26 0.22 -7.18
C ARG A 123 -19.12 1.69 -7.49
N VAL A 124 -19.09 2.56 -6.46
CA VAL A 124 -18.85 4.00 -6.62
C VAL A 124 -17.49 4.23 -7.28
N ALA A 125 -16.43 3.60 -6.75
CA ALA A 125 -15.09 3.71 -7.32
C ALA A 125 -15.07 3.26 -8.80
N ARG A 126 -15.71 2.14 -9.13
CA ARG A 126 -15.80 1.67 -10.52
C ARG A 126 -16.58 2.61 -11.42
N THR A 127 -17.75 3.09 -10.96
CA THR A 127 -18.58 3.99 -11.75
C THR A 127 -17.84 5.26 -12.11
N VAL A 128 -17.04 5.77 -11.18
CA VAL A 128 -16.24 6.98 -11.39
C VAL A 128 -15.07 6.69 -12.34
N ALA A 129 -14.26 5.65 -12.06
CA ALA A 129 -13.15 5.24 -12.93
C ALA A 129 -13.58 4.91 -14.37
N ALA A 130 -14.81 4.44 -14.58
CA ALA A 130 -15.30 4.10 -15.91
C ALA A 130 -16.11 5.22 -16.58
N ALA A 131 -16.14 6.44 -16.00
CA ALA A 131 -17.01 7.51 -16.48
C ALA A 131 -16.49 8.17 -17.76
N ASP A 132 -15.18 8.22 -17.95
CA ASP A 132 -14.53 8.85 -19.10
C ASP A 132 -14.15 7.82 -20.19
N ALA A 133 -13.65 6.65 -19.79
CA ALA A 133 -13.16 5.56 -20.63
C ALA A 133 -13.37 4.17 -19.97
N PRO A 134 -13.17 3.06 -20.71
CA PRO A 134 -13.12 1.73 -20.11
C PRO A 134 -11.95 1.60 -19.12
N LEU A 135 -12.17 0.86 -18.02
CA LEU A 135 -11.18 0.67 -16.97
C LEU A 135 -9.82 0.18 -17.50
N GLY A 136 -8.76 0.88 -17.15
CA GLY A 136 -7.39 0.46 -17.35
C GLY A 136 -6.90 -0.55 -16.30
N ASP A 137 -5.66 -1.03 -16.49
CA ASP A 137 -5.02 -2.00 -15.58
C ASP A 137 -4.82 -1.42 -14.17
N ASP A 138 -4.41 -0.15 -14.07
CA ASP A 138 -4.15 0.51 -12.78
C ASP A 138 -5.42 0.76 -11.97
N GLU A 139 -6.52 1.10 -12.65
CA GLU A 139 -7.84 1.27 -12.02
C GLU A 139 -8.42 -0.07 -11.59
N THR A 140 -8.31 -1.08 -12.44
CA THR A 140 -8.71 -2.45 -12.12
C THR A 140 -7.96 -2.95 -10.88
N ARG A 141 -6.65 -2.73 -10.84
CA ARG A 141 -5.81 -3.02 -9.66
C ARG A 141 -6.27 -2.24 -8.43
N ALA A 142 -6.53 -0.94 -8.54
CA ALA A 142 -7.00 -0.13 -7.41
C ALA A 142 -8.33 -0.64 -6.84
N LEU A 143 -9.27 -1.05 -7.70
CA LEU A 143 -10.54 -1.65 -7.31
C LEU A 143 -10.36 -3.01 -6.62
N ASP A 144 -9.43 -3.83 -7.11
CA ASP A 144 -9.10 -5.13 -6.50
C ASP A 144 -8.47 -4.96 -5.11
N LEU A 145 -7.51 -4.03 -4.98
CA LEU A 145 -6.89 -3.73 -3.69
C LEU A 145 -7.89 -3.10 -2.71
N LEU A 146 -8.83 -2.29 -3.19
CA LEU A 146 -9.94 -1.79 -2.39
C LEU A 146 -10.81 -2.95 -1.89
N ALA A 147 -11.19 -3.90 -2.75
CA ALA A 147 -11.97 -5.07 -2.35
C ALA A 147 -11.25 -5.93 -1.29
N PHE A 148 -9.93 -6.11 -1.43
CA PHE A 148 -9.10 -6.79 -0.43
C PHE A 148 -9.08 -6.03 0.91
N ALA A 149 -8.92 -4.70 0.88
CA ALA A 149 -8.88 -3.87 2.08
C ALA A 149 -10.22 -3.83 2.83
N LEU A 150 -11.33 -3.85 2.09
CA LEU A 150 -12.68 -3.94 2.64
C LEU A 150 -12.98 -5.32 3.26
N GLY A 151 -12.13 -6.33 2.99
CA GLY A 151 -12.29 -7.68 3.50
C GLY A 151 -13.45 -8.44 2.87
N LEU A 152 -13.83 -8.07 1.64
CA LEU A 152 -14.83 -8.78 0.87
C LEU A 152 -14.38 -10.23 0.60
N ALA A 153 -15.33 -11.16 0.57
CA ALA A 153 -15.04 -12.55 0.22
C ALA A 153 -14.69 -12.66 -1.27
N ASP A 154 -13.94 -13.69 -1.67
CA ASP A 154 -13.52 -13.88 -3.06
C ASP A 154 -14.71 -13.97 -4.02
N ASP A 155 -15.84 -14.52 -3.58
CA ASP A 155 -17.08 -14.55 -4.35
C ASP A 155 -17.67 -13.15 -4.58
N ASP A 156 -17.64 -12.28 -3.57
CA ASP A 156 -18.09 -10.89 -3.73
C ASP A 156 -17.17 -10.11 -4.65
N ALA A 157 -15.85 -10.25 -4.44
CA ALA A 157 -14.86 -9.62 -5.31
C ALA A 157 -15.02 -10.10 -6.75
N ARG A 158 -15.29 -11.39 -6.97
CA ARG A 158 -15.56 -11.97 -8.31
C ARG A 158 -16.85 -11.43 -8.92
N VAL A 159 -17.93 -11.33 -8.14
CA VAL A 159 -19.19 -10.71 -8.61
C VAL A 159 -18.95 -9.27 -9.01
N LEU A 160 -18.26 -8.51 -8.15
CA LEU A 160 -17.90 -7.13 -8.45
C LEU A 160 -17.06 -7.09 -9.72
N ARG A 161 -15.97 -7.84 -9.88
CA ARG A 161 -15.17 -7.82 -11.12
C ARG A 161 -15.97 -8.07 -12.41
N ALA A 162 -16.99 -8.93 -12.35
CA ALA A 162 -17.83 -9.24 -13.49
C ALA A 162 -18.95 -8.21 -13.75
N GLU A 163 -19.24 -7.33 -12.79
CA GLU A 163 -20.28 -6.32 -12.86
C GLU A 163 -19.83 -5.13 -13.73
N ALA A 164 -20.62 -4.83 -14.76
CA ALA A 164 -20.41 -3.64 -15.58
C ALA A 164 -20.57 -2.35 -14.75
N PRO A 165 -19.89 -1.25 -15.11
CA PRO A 165 -20.07 0.02 -14.42
C PRO A 165 -21.54 0.44 -14.40
N ILE A 166 -22.04 0.78 -13.21
CA ILE A 166 -23.42 1.23 -13.01
C ILE A 166 -23.45 2.75 -13.20
N PRO A 167 -24.41 3.34 -13.92
CA PRO A 167 -24.53 4.79 -14.01
C PRO A 167 -24.67 5.42 -12.61
N ALA A 168 -24.05 6.58 -12.37
CA ALA A 168 -24.07 7.29 -11.09
C ALA A 168 -25.50 7.49 -10.52
N ALA A 169 -26.45 7.83 -11.41
CA ALA A 169 -27.86 8.01 -11.06
C ALA A 169 -28.61 6.70 -10.70
N ALA A 170 -28.03 5.53 -11.01
CA ALA A 170 -28.63 4.22 -10.80
C ALA A 170 -27.99 3.38 -9.68
N ILE A 171 -26.88 3.83 -9.07
CA ILE A 171 -26.24 3.18 -7.91
C ILE A 171 -27.24 3.02 -6.77
N ASP A 172 -27.42 1.84 -6.18
CA ASP A 172 -28.30 1.69 -5.02
C ASP A 172 -27.60 2.20 -3.75
N VAL A 173 -28.22 3.17 -3.05
CA VAL A 173 -27.66 3.80 -1.84
C VAL A 173 -28.44 3.30 -0.62
N PRO A 174 -27.77 2.66 0.36
CA PRO A 174 -28.43 2.24 1.59
C PRO A 174 -29.03 3.42 2.36
N ASP A 175 -30.29 3.30 2.78
CA ASP A 175 -30.99 4.33 3.58
C ASP A 175 -30.32 4.58 4.95
N ASP A 176 -29.57 3.60 5.46
CA ASP A 176 -28.92 3.61 6.76
C ASP A 176 -27.43 4.00 6.71
N LEU A 177 -26.93 4.47 5.56
CA LEU A 177 -25.54 4.91 5.41
C LEU A 177 -25.29 6.20 6.21
N ASP A 178 -24.29 6.18 7.09
CA ASP A 178 -23.96 7.34 7.89
C ASP A 178 -23.22 8.42 7.08
N ALA A 179 -23.40 9.69 7.47
CA ALA A 179 -22.85 10.83 6.76
C ALA A 179 -21.31 10.84 6.72
N ARG A 180 -20.63 10.25 7.71
CA ARG A 180 -19.16 10.19 7.75
C ARG A 180 -18.65 9.21 6.70
N THR A 181 -19.21 8.00 6.66
CA THR A 181 -18.91 7.01 5.63
C THR A 181 -19.25 7.53 4.23
N ALA A 182 -20.38 8.24 4.07
CA ALA A 182 -20.74 8.90 2.81
C ALA A 182 -19.67 9.91 2.34
N ARG A 183 -19.21 10.82 3.22
CA ARG A 183 -18.14 11.78 2.91
C ARG A 183 -16.84 11.06 2.52
N ALA A 184 -16.47 10.02 3.26
CA ALA A 184 -15.27 9.26 3.01
C ALA A 184 -15.34 8.47 1.67
N ILE A 185 -16.52 7.96 1.31
CA ILE A 185 -16.75 7.32 0.01
C ILE A 185 -16.58 8.33 -1.13
N VAL A 186 -17.14 9.53 -0.99
CA VAL A 186 -16.95 10.59 -2.01
C VAL A 186 -15.48 11.04 -2.09
N GLY A 187 -14.79 11.13 -0.96
CA GLY A 187 -13.35 11.45 -0.94
C GLY A 187 -12.49 10.42 -1.66
N GLY A 188 -12.74 9.13 -1.43
CA GLY A 188 -12.05 8.08 -2.17
C GLY A 188 -12.45 8.03 -3.65
N ALA A 189 -13.67 8.44 -4.01
CA ALA A 189 -14.06 8.57 -5.41
C ALA A 189 -13.24 9.64 -6.15
N PHE A 190 -12.97 10.78 -5.51
CA PHE A 190 -12.04 11.78 -6.05
C PHE A 190 -10.61 11.25 -6.19
N GLN A 191 -10.12 10.45 -5.23
CA GLN A 191 -8.80 9.84 -5.32
C GLN A 191 -8.70 8.86 -6.51
N VAL A 192 -9.76 8.10 -6.76
CA VAL A 192 -9.84 7.21 -7.94
C VAL A 192 -9.78 8.04 -9.21
N ALA A 193 -10.66 9.03 -9.39
CA ALA A 193 -10.69 9.85 -10.61
C ALA A 193 -9.40 10.65 -10.86
N ALA A 194 -8.74 11.08 -9.80
CA ALA A 194 -7.46 11.77 -9.94
C ALA A 194 -6.28 10.83 -10.27
N SER A 195 -6.54 9.52 -10.45
CA SER A 195 -5.52 8.53 -10.77
C SER A 195 -4.98 8.64 -12.19
N ASP A 196 -5.73 9.15 -13.16
CA ASP A 196 -5.24 9.40 -14.52
C ASP A 196 -5.54 10.83 -15.00
N GLY A 197 -6.34 11.56 -14.22
CA GLY A 197 -6.55 12.98 -14.34
C GLY A 197 -8.03 13.28 -14.40
N LEU A 198 -8.51 14.07 -13.45
CA LEU A 198 -9.94 14.30 -13.26
C LEU A 198 -10.62 14.89 -14.52
N ASP A 199 -11.42 14.08 -15.21
CA ASP A 199 -12.25 14.48 -16.36
C ASP A 199 -13.59 15.10 -15.90
N GLU A 200 -14.24 15.85 -16.80
CA GLU A 200 -15.55 16.45 -16.49
C GLU A 200 -16.64 15.40 -16.26
N ARG A 201 -16.60 14.27 -16.95
CA ARG A 201 -17.58 13.18 -16.77
C ARG A 201 -17.44 12.51 -15.42
N GLU A 202 -16.21 12.34 -14.95
CA GLU A 202 -15.94 11.83 -13.61
C GLU A 202 -16.41 12.82 -12.54
N ARG A 203 -16.17 14.13 -12.72
CA ARG A 203 -16.71 15.16 -11.81
C ARG A 203 -18.23 15.12 -11.77
N GLU A 204 -18.89 14.98 -12.90
CA GLU A 204 -20.35 14.86 -12.99
C GLU A 204 -20.85 13.60 -12.26
N ALA A 205 -20.17 12.46 -12.46
CA ALA A 205 -20.48 11.21 -11.78
C ALA A 205 -20.32 11.33 -10.25
N ILE A 206 -19.20 11.90 -9.78
CA ILE A 206 -18.93 12.13 -8.35
C ILE A 206 -19.98 13.07 -7.76
N THR A 207 -20.30 14.18 -8.43
CA THR A 207 -21.29 15.16 -7.96
C THR A 207 -22.68 14.53 -7.87
N THR A 208 -23.05 13.72 -8.86
CA THR A 208 -24.31 12.97 -8.86
C THR A 208 -24.36 12.00 -7.68
N ILE A 209 -23.29 11.24 -7.45
CA ILE A 209 -23.19 10.29 -6.32
C ILE A 209 -23.26 11.03 -4.99
N ALA A 210 -22.51 12.13 -4.83
CA ALA A 210 -22.49 12.93 -3.62
C ALA A 210 -23.88 13.49 -3.27
N GLY A 211 -24.62 14.00 -4.27
CA GLY A 211 -25.99 14.46 -4.06
C GLY A 211 -26.94 13.34 -3.61
N ARG A 212 -26.76 12.12 -4.13
CA ARG A 212 -27.53 10.94 -3.71
C ARG A 212 -27.17 10.43 -2.32
N LEU A 213 -25.93 10.68 -1.89
CA LEU A 213 -25.45 10.43 -0.54
C LEU A 213 -25.80 11.56 0.44
N GLY A 214 -26.53 12.59 -0.01
CA GLY A 214 -27.00 13.70 0.83
C GLY A 214 -25.92 14.72 1.18
N LEU A 215 -24.82 14.79 0.41
CA LEU A 215 -23.80 15.81 0.59
C LEU A 215 -24.14 17.07 -0.21
N ASP A 216 -23.88 18.23 0.40
CA ASP A 216 -24.01 19.52 -0.28
C ASP A 216 -22.73 19.88 -1.06
N ALA A 217 -22.84 20.92 -1.90
CA ALA A 217 -21.74 21.35 -2.76
C ALA A 217 -20.51 21.87 -1.98
N GLU A 218 -20.72 22.45 -0.78
CA GLU A 218 -19.63 22.94 0.06
C GLU A 218 -18.80 21.77 0.60
N ALA A 219 -19.46 20.74 1.12
CA ALA A 219 -18.83 19.50 1.55
C ALA A 219 -18.09 18.81 0.41
N VAL A 220 -18.68 18.74 -0.80
CA VAL A 220 -18.02 18.16 -1.98
C VAL A 220 -16.75 18.95 -2.34
N SER A 221 -16.78 20.27 -2.30
CA SER A 221 -15.60 21.10 -2.59
C SER A 221 -14.49 20.92 -1.55
N GLU A 222 -14.84 20.81 -0.27
CA GLU A 222 -13.86 20.55 0.80
C GLU A 222 -13.19 19.18 0.60
N ILE A 223 -13.99 18.16 0.32
CA ILE A 223 -13.54 16.79 0.07
C ILE A 223 -12.58 16.75 -1.13
N ALA A 224 -12.94 17.41 -2.24
CA ALA A 224 -12.10 17.48 -3.44
C ALA A 224 -10.73 18.12 -3.13
N SER A 225 -10.72 19.25 -2.40
CA SER A 225 -9.47 19.93 -2.04
C SER A 225 -8.56 19.07 -1.16
N ARG A 226 -9.13 18.30 -0.23
CA ARG A 226 -8.36 17.36 0.59
C ARG A 226 -7.80 16.21 -0.24
N ALA A 227 -8.60 15.62 -1.12
CA ALA A 227 -8.15 14.51 -1.98
C ALA A 227 -6.95 14.93 -2.85
N THR A 228 -6.99 16.11 -3.46
CA THR A 228 -5.84 16.66 -4.21
C THR A 228 -4.61 16.86 -3.33
N SER A 229 -4.79 17.44 -2.14
CA SER A 229 -3.68 17.69 -1.21
C SER A 229 -3.01 16.39 -0.75
N ASP A 230 -3.78 15.33 -0.56
CA ASP A 230 -3.27 14.00 -0.20
C ASP A 230 -2.48 13.37 -1.35
N LEU A 231 -2.93 13.51 -2.59
CA LEU A 231 -2.20 13.03 -3.78
C LEU A 231 -0.89 13.79 -4.00
N ASP A 232 -0.90 15.10 -3.81
CA ASP A 232 0.32 15.93 -3.88
C ASP A 232 1.33 15.51 -2.80
N ARG A 233 0.86 15.28 -1.58
CA ARG A 233 1.68 14.77 -0.49
C ARG A 233 2.26 13.39 -0.83
N GLN A 234 1.42 12.48 -1.33
CA GLN A 234 1.82 11.15 -1.75
C GLN A 234 2.91 11.22 -2.84
N HIS A 235 2.70 12.05 -3.88
CA HIS A 235 3.65 12.25 -4.95
C HIS A 235 5.00 12.77 -4.45
N ARG A 236 5.02 13.78 -3.57
CA ARG A 236 6.28 14.30 -2.98
C ARG A 236 7.06 13.23 -2.24
N VAL A 237 6.40 12.49 -1.34
CA VAL A 237 7.03 11.44 -0.54
C VAL A 237 7.49 10.30 -1.44
N GLY A 238 6.70 9.93 -2.44
CA GLY A 238 7.08 8.89 -3.40
C GLY A 238 8.29 9.26 -4.24
N ARG A 239 8.41 10.53 -4.69
CA ARG A 239 9.62 10.99 -5.40
C ARG A 239 10.86 10.87 -4.55
N ALA A 240 10.77 11.28 -3.28
CA ALA A 240 11.86 11.14 -2.33
C ALA A 240 12.23 9.66 -2.11
N LEU A 241 11.25 8.77 -1.97
CA LEU A 241 11.52 7.34 -1.84
C LEU A 241 12.20 6.78 -3.08
N VAL A 242 11.72 7.11 -4.29
CA VAL A 242 12.31 6.63 -5.54
C VAL A 242 13.75 7.12 -5.69
N ASP A 243 14.05 8.38 -5.37
CA ASP A 243 15.41 8.94 -5.40
C ASP A 243 16.33 8.21 -4.40
N VAL A 244 15.87 8.00 -3.17
CA VAL A 244 16.61 7.25 -2.14
C VAL A 244 16.84 5.81 -2.57
N VAL A 245 15.81 5.11 -3.06
CA VAL A 245 15.91 3.72 -3.52
C VAL A 245 16.90 3.62 -4.68
N ARG A 246 16.77 4.44 -5.72
CA ARG A 246 17.71 4.49 -6.86
C ARG A 246 19.15 4.68 -6.39
N TYR A 247 19.37 5.56 -5.40
CA TYR A 247 20.69 5.82 -4.86
C TYR A 247 21.27 4.65 -4.06
N VAL A 248 20.49 4.04 -3.16
CA VAL A 248 21.01 2.96 -2.30
C VAL A 248 21.26 1.68 -3.09
N VAL A 249 20.41 1.36 -4.08
CA VAL A 249 20.52 0.17 -4.93
C VAL A 249 21.53 0.34 -6.07
N ALA A 250 22.19 1.49 -6.20
CA ALA A 250 23.12 1.77 -7.29
C ALA A 250 24.25 0.72 -7.39
N GLY A 251 24.38 0.03 -8.52
CA GLY A 251 25.39 -1.02 -8.70
C GLY A 251 24.99 -2.41 -8.18
N ALA A 252 23.74 -2.60 -7.77
CA ALA A 252 23.11 -3.92 -7.74
C ALA A 252 22.88 -4.45 -9.17
N PRO A 253 22.59 -5.76 -9.34
CA PRO A 253 22.14 -6.29 -10.62
C PRO A 253 20.94 -5.49 -11.16
N VAL A 254 20.97 -5.16 -12.47
CA VAL A 254 19.99 -4.26 -13.11
C VAL A 254 18.55 -4.71 -12.87
N GLU A 255 18.27 -6.01 -13.00
CA GLU A 255 16.92 -6.54 -12.80
C GLU A 255 16.43 -6.41 -11.36
N GLU A 256 17.29 -6.62 -10.37
CA GLU A 256 16.94 -6.47 -8.95
C GLU A 256 16.72 -5.00 -8.57
N ALA A 257 17.62 -4.13 -9.03
CA ALA A 257 17.47 -2.69 -8.85
C ALA A 257 16.15 -2.19 -9.48
N ARG A 258 15.87 -2.62 -10.72
CA ARG A 258 14.64 -2.25 -11.43
C ARG A 258 13.41 -2.72 -10.69
N ALA A 259 13.38 -3.97 -10.23
CA ALA A 259 12.28 -4.52 -9.44
C ALA A 259 11.99 -3.66 -8.18
N LEU A 260 13.02 -3.34 -7.39
CA LEU A 260 12.86 -2.53 -6.17
C LEU A 260 12.40 -1.09 -6.45
N ILE A 261 12.95 -0.47 -7.49
CA ILE A 261 12.55 0.86 -7.95
C ILE A 261 11.09 0.85 -8.39
N THR A 262 10.70 -0.14 -9.21
CA THR A 262 9.32 -0.30 -9.69
C THR A 262 8.36 -0.51 -8.51
N ALA A 263 8.72 -1.34 -7.53
CA ALA A 263 7.93 -1.51 -6.32
C ALA A 263 7.77 -0.20 -5.54
N ALA A 264 8.86 0.57 -5.35
CA ALA A 264 8.81 1.87 -4.70
C ALA A 264 7.87 2.84 -5.44
N VAL A 265 7.93 2.90 -6.78
CA VAL A 265 7.02 3.70 -7.59
C VAL A 265 5.56 3.28 -7.37
N PHE A 266 5.23 1.99 -7.50
CA PHE A 266 3.85 1.53 -7.38
C PHE A 266 3.25 1.77 -5.99
N LEU A 267 4.04 1.59 -4.94
CA LEU A 267 3.60 1.75 -3.54
C LEU A 267 3.42 3.21 -3.10
N THR A 268 4.05 4.16 -3.80
CA THR A 268 4.16 5.54 -3.29
C THR A 268 3.86 6.64 -4.28
N ILE A 269 3.94 6.41 -5.59
CA ILE A 269 3.63 7.40 -6.62
C ILE A 269 2.18 7.21 -7.07
N PRO A 270 1.34 8.27 -7.07
CA PRO A 270 -0.01 8.23 -7.62
C PRO A 270 -0.02 7.79 -9.09
N PRO A 271 -1.03 7.04 -9.56
CA PRO A 271 -1.01 6.45 -10.91
C PRO A 271 -0.73 7.46 -12.03
N VAL A 272 -1.26 8.68 -11.92
CA VAL A 272 -1.11 9.79 -12.90
C VAL A 272 0.34 10.19 -13.14
N HIS A 273 1.22 9.92 -12.17
CA HIS A 273 2.64 10.24 -12.24
C HIS A 273 3.55 9.00 -12.41
N ARG A 274 2.99 7.79 -12.41
CA ARG A 274 3.80 6.55 -12.44
C ARG A 274 4.56 6.37 -13.74
N ALA A 275 3.92 6.61 -14.88
CA ALA A 275 4.58 6.47 -16.18
C ALA A 275 5.83 7.35 -16.29
N ASP A 276 5.73 8.59 -15.80
CA ASP A 276 6.82 9.56 -15.77
C ASP A 276 7.92 9.13 -14.80
N ALA A 277 7.54 8.69 -13.60
CA ALA A 277 8.47 8.19 -12.60
C ALA A 277 9.23 6.94 -13.08
N LEU A 278 8.55 5.98 -13.74
CA LEU A 278 9.17 4.78 -14.28
C LEU A 278 10.13 5.10 -15.44
N ARG A 279 9.79 6.08 -16.29
CA ARG A 279 10.70 6.56 -17.35
C ARG A 279 11.94 7.21 -16.74
N ALA A 280 11.76 8.15 -15.81
CA ALA A 280 12.87 8.80 -15.11
C ALA A 280 13.76 7.81 -14.34
N ALA A 281 13.18 6.71 -13.85
CA ALA A 281 13.91 5.69 -13.14
C ALA A 281 14.63 4.67 -14.05
N SER A 282 14.23 4.58 -15.32
CA SER A 282 14.88 3.72 -16.33
C SER A 282 16.10 4.36 -16.97
N ASP A 283 16.27 5.68 -16.86
CA ASP A 283 17.46 6.37 -17.32
C ASP A 283 18.65 5.96 -16.43
N GLU A 284 19.60 5.20 -17.00
CA GLU A 284 20.87 4.75 -16.39
C GLU A 284 21.81 5.93 -16.12
N ALA A 285 21.40 6.84 -15.26
CA ALA A 285 22.24 7.79 -14.57
C ALA A 285 21.38 8.50 -13.53
N THR A 286 21.66 8.30 -12.25
CA THR A 286 21.90 9.43 -11.34
C THR A 286 22.42 8.88 -10.02
N THR A 287 23.72 8.60 -10.01
CA THR A 287 24.53 9.15 -8.91
C THR A 287 24.90 10.55 -9.39
N PRO A 288 24.50 11.64 -8.71
CA PRO A 288 24.06 11.75 -7.31
C PRO A 288 22.53 11.78 -7.10
N LEU A 289 22.09 11.76 -5.83
CA LEU A 289 20.72 12.09 -5.40
C LEU A 289 20.26 13.37 -6.10
N ALA A 290 19.17 13.27 -6.86
CA ALA A 290 18.89 14.22 -7.94
C ALA A 290 18.17 15.48 -7.44
N GLU A 291 17.41 15.38 -6.35
CA GLU A 291 16.41 16.39 -5.98
C GLU A 291 16.44 16.73 -4.49
N SER A 292 16.24 18.00 -4.16
CA SER A 292 15.95 18.40 -2.78
C SER A 292 14.49 18.10 -2.46
N HIS A 293 14.23 17.37 -1.37
CA HIS A 293 12.89 17.01 -0.94
C HIS A 293 12.54 17.69 0.38
N GLU A 294 11.41 18.38 0.41
CA GLU A 294 10.84 18.93 1.65
C GLU A 294 9.88 17.92 2.27
N LEU A 295 10.37 17.22 3.30
CA LEU A 295 9.62 16.17 4.00
C LEU A 295 9.45 16.52 5.47
N ASP A 296 8.31 16.15 6.04
CA ASP A 296 8.14 16.16 7.49
C ASP A 296 8.94 15.02 8.15
N ARG A 297 8.89 14.94 9.49
CA ARG A 297 9.63 13.92 10.25
C ARG A 297 9.16 12.50 9.95
N ALA A 298 7.84 12.28 9.90
CA ALA A 298 7.26 10.97 9.69
C ALA A 298 7.50 10.48 8.25
N GLU A 299 7.45 11.41 7.29
CA GLU A 299 7.77 11.17 5.88
C GLU A 299 9.25 10.81 5.69
N CYS A 300 10.17 11.52 6.37
CA CYS A 300 11.58 11.14 6.42
C CYS A 300 11.78 9.72 6.96
N ASP A 301 11.16 9.40 8.11
CA ASP A 301 11.28 8.09 8.75
C ASP A 301 10.78 6.98 7.82
N ARG A 302 9.65 7.20 7.13
CA ARG A 302 9.10 6.31 6.10
C ARG A 302 10.09 6.08 4.95
N VAL A 303 10.56 7.16 4.32
CA VAL A 303 11.45 7.10 3.15
C VAL A 303 12.76 6.37 3.50
N LEU A 304 13.35 6.69 4.64
CA LEU A 304 14.61 6.10 5.07
C LEU A 304 14.45 4.63 5.47
N ALA A 305 13.37 4.25 6.17
CA ALA A 305 13.14 2.84 6.53
C ALA A 305 12.83 1.99 5.29
N ALA A 306 11.99 2.46 4.37
CA ALA A 306 11.70 1.75 3.12
C ALA A 306 12.95 1.65 2.22
N GLY A 307 13.74 2.72 2.11
CA GLY A 307 15.02 2.70 1.40
C GLY A 307 16.01 1.69 2.00
N TRP A 308 16.04 1.54 3.33
CA TRP A 308 16.88 0.52 3.97
C TRP A 308 16.36 -0.90 3.73
N ALA A 309 15.04 -1.12 3.74
CA ALA A 309 14.45 -2.42 3.40
C ALA A 309 14.86 -2.86 1.98
N CYS A 310 14.82 -1.94 1.00
CA CYS A 310 15.37 -2.18 -0.34
C CYS A 310 16.86 -2.53 -0.30
N ALA A 311 17.68 -1.75 0.42
CA ALA A 311 19.11 -1.99 0.49
C ALA A 311 19.43 -3.38 1.08
N LEU A 312 18.77 -3.77 2.16
CA LEU A 312 18.96 -5.04 2.85
C LEU A 312 18.55 -6.25 2.01
N SER A 313 17.67 -6.06 1.02
CA SER A 313 17.25 -7.12 0.10
C SER A 313 18.31 -7.54 -0.94
N LEU A 314 19.33 -6.71 -1.18
CA LEU A 314 20.29 -6.88 -2.29
C LEU A 314 21.50 -7.74 -1.95
N ASP A 315 22.15 -7.48 -0.81
CA ASP A 315 23.34 -8.23 -0.41
C ASP A 315 23.40 -8.40 1.11
N SER A 316 23.42 -9.66 1.54
CA SER A 316 23.53 -10.04 2.94
C SER A 316 24.98 -10.09 3.44
N SER A 317 25.97 -9.99 2.56
CA SER A 317 27.40 -10.03 2.88
C SER A 317 27.83 -8.85 3.76
N PHE A 318 28.82 -9.06 4.63
CA PHE A 318 29.32 -8.01 5.51
C PHE A 318 29.88 -6.80 4.74
N ALA A 319 30.62 -7.06 3.66
CA ALA A 319 31.21 -6.00 2.82
C ALA A 319 30.13 -5.22 2.06
N GLY A 320 29.14 -5.90 1.49
CA GLY A 320 27.99 -5.28 0.82
C GLY A 320 27.19 -4.41 1.79
N ARG A 321 26.86 -4.93 2.98
CA ARG A 321 26.16 -4.16 4.02
C ARG A 321 26.91 -2.90 4.43
N ALA A 322 28.25 -2.92 4.51
CA ALA A 322 29.02 -1.72 4.85
C ALA A 322 28.88 -0.61 3.80
N VAL A 323 28.92 -0.96 2.51
CA VAL A 323 28.71 -0.02 1.40
C VAL A 323 27.28 0.53 1.41
N LEU A 324 26.29 -0.35 1.58
CA LEU A 324 24.88 0.03 1.66
C LEU A 324 24.61 0.97 2.84
N ARG A 325 25.21 0.71 4.01
CA ARG A 325 25.12 1.61 5.19
C ARG A 325 25.67 2.99 4.90
N ALA A 326 26.83 3.07 4.23
CA ALA A 326 27.43 4.36 3.88
C ALA A 326 26.51 5.16 2.93
N ARG A 327 25.91 4.51 1.94
CA ARG A 327 24.94 5.14 1.04
C ARG A 327 23.67 5.56 1.76
N HIS A 328 23.10 4.69 2.59
CA HIS A 328 21.90 5.01 3.35
C HIS A 328 22.11 6.22 4.28
N ARG A 329 23.27 6.29 4.95
CA ARG A 329 23.64 7.47 5.75
C ARG A 329 23.74 8.74 4.89
N ARG A 330 24.33 8.64 3.69
CA ARG A 330 24.41 9.75 2.74
C ARG A 330 23.03 10.23 2.29
N ALA A 331 22.09 9.31 2.05
CA ALA A 331 20.69 9.64 1.80
C ALA A 331 20.05 10.35 3.00
N GLY A 332 20.35 9.90 4.23
CA GLY A 332 20.01 10.61 5.46
C GLY A 332 20.54 12.05 5.50
N THR A 333 21.82 12.26 5.19
CA THR A 333 22.42 13.61 5.11
C THR A 333 21.70 14.48 4.09
N HIS A 334 21.37 13.93 2.91
CA HIS A 334 20.68 14.65 1.84
C HIS A 334 19.27 15.10 2.24
N LEU A 335 18.56 14.29 3.03
CA LEU A 335 17.26 14.62 3.61
C LEU A 335 17.37 15.42 4.93
N ALA A 336 18.57 15.91 5.30
CA ALA A 336 18.83 16.58 6.58
C ALA A 336 18.38 15.77 7.83
N ALA A 337 18.51 14.45 7.75
CA ALA A 337 17.91 13.47 8.65
C ALA A 337 18.89 12.36 9.08
N GLU A 338 20.18 12.67 9.26
CA GLU A 338 21.25 11.67 9.54
C GLU A 338 20.93 10.73 10.70
N ARG A 339 20.52 11.28 11.86
CA ARG A 339 20.15 10.46 13.03
C ARG A 339 18.95 9.56 12.74
N ARG A 340 17.97 10.05 11.98
CA ARG A 340 16.79 9.26 11.59
C ARG A 340 17.15 8.13 10.65
N ALA A 341 18.16 8.31 9.80
CA ALA A 341 18.65 7.23 8.95
C ALA A 341 19.22 6.09 9.80
N GLU A 342 19.95 6.40 10.88
CA GLU A 342 20.42 5.39 11.81
C GLU A 342 19.29 4.69 12.56
N ASP A 343 18.31 5.44 13.06
CA ASP A 343 17.15 4.91 13.77
C ASP A 343 16.28 4.02 12.87
N ALA A 344 15.98 4.48 11.65
CA ALA A 344 15.22 3.75 10.63
C ALA A 344 15.92 2.45 10.22
N ARG A 345 17.24 2.51 10.02
CA ARG A 345 18.07 1.33 9.74
C ARG A 345 17.99 0.33 10.88
N ALA A 346 18.23 0.77 12.11
CA ALA A 346 18.23 -0.10 13.28
C ALA A 346 16.85 -0.74 13.52
N LEU A 347 15.77 0.00 13.25
CA LEU A 347 14.41 -0.53 13.34
C LEU A 347 14.19 -1.69 12.35
N VAL A 348 14.50 -1.49 11.08
CA VAL A 348 14.29 -2.50 10.03
C VAL A 348 15.23 -3.70 10.23
N GLU A 349 16.50 -3.48 10.58
CA GLU A 349 17.43 -4.59 10.90
C GLU A 349 16.90 -5.44 12.06
N ARG A 350 16.47 -4.84 13.17
CA ARG A 350 15.90 -5.58 14.30
C ARG A 350 14.69 -6.41 13.89
N TRP A 351 13.77 -5.81 13.14
CA TRP A 351 12.56 -6.52 12.70
C TRP A 351 12.89 -7.70 11.77
N VAL A 352 13.84 -7.53 10.85
CA VAL A 352 14.30 -8.62 9.97
C VAL A 352 14.99 -9.72 10.78
N ASP A 353 15.86 -9.35 11.72
CA ASP A 353 16.54 -10.30 12.61
C ASP A 353 15.52 -11.12 13.42
N GLU A 354 14.46 -10.50 13.95
CA GLU A 354 13.36 -11.20 14.63
C GLU A 354 12.62 -12.19 13.72
N VAL A 355 12.39 -11.84 12.44
CA VAL A 355 11.79 -12.76 11.46
C VAL A 355 12.71 -13.95 11.18
N LEU A 356 14.01 -13.69 11.01
CA LEU A 356 15.02 -14.73 10.77
C LEU A 356 15.21 -15.65 11.99
N ASP A 357 15.22 -15.10 13.20
CA ASP A 357 15.31 -15.87 14.45
C ASP A 357 14.12 -16.83 14.60
N ARG A 358 12.90 -16.38 14.28
CA ARG A 358 11.73 -17.27 14.22
C ARG A 358 11.89 -18.35 13.15
N GLY A 359 12.35 -17.99 11.96
CA GLY A 359 12.55 -18.94 10.86
C GLY A 359 13.62 -20.00 11.17
N THR A 360 14.73 -19.61 11.81
CA THR A 360 15.79 -20.53 12.23
C THR A 360 15.33 -21.48 13.34
N ALA A 361 14.53 -20.98 14.30
CA ALA A 361 13.91 -21.82 15.32
C ALA A 361 13.02 -22.93 14.71
N VAL A 362 12.30 -22.61 13.63
CA VAL A 362 11.46 -23.57 12.90
C VAL A 362 12.28 -24.59 12.11
N LEU A 363 13.48 -24.23 11.63
CA LEU A 363 14.38 -25.13 10.93
C LEU A 363 15.12 -26.10 11.87
N GLY A 364 15.27 -25.74 13.14
CA GLY A 364 15.92 -26.56 14.18
C GLY A 364 14.97 -27.50 14.93
N ALA A 365 13.66 -27.33 14.77
CA ALA A 365 12.59 -28.16 15.34
C ALA A 365 12.16 -29.25 14.35
#